data_AF-A0A2M7RVC0-F1
#
_entry.id   AF-A0A2M7RVC0-F1
#
_cell.length_a   1.000
_cell.length_b   1.000
_cell.length_c   1.000
_cell.angle_alpha   90.00
_cell.angle_beta   90.00
_cell.angle_gamma   90.00
#
_symmetry.space_group_name_H-M   'P 1'
#
loop_
_entity.id
_entity.type
_entity.pdbx_description
1 polymer ?
#
loop_
_entity_poly.entity_id
_entity_poly.type
_entity_poly.pdbx_seq_one_letter_code
_entity_poly.pdbx_strand_id
1 'polypeptide(L)'
;MKTEQTFKTKTGFCHILTDKIVLTRDGIVGNVAELTNGKSIYRTLAIYGVFAIFMLYYAYQSFVNQEWFWTIMFGGIGIYLIYNVIKSSNYSATPIIERNKIKNVEFKPAKKFLTRSYFKVDFEQIDGKIK
;
A
#
# COMPACT_ATOMS: atom_id res chain seq x y z
N MET A 1 -20.47 -1.44 30.43
CA MET A 1 -20.64 -1.42 28.96
C MET A 1 -19.36 -0.88 28.34
N LYS A 2 -18.63 -1.67 27.54
CA LYS A 2 -17.37 -1.21 26.93
C LYS A 2 -17.73 -0.25 25.80
N THR A 3 -17.36 1.01 26.00
CA THR A 3 -17.55 2.13 25.08
C THR A 3 -16.86 1.82 23.75
N GLU A 4 -17.62 1.86 22.65
CA GLU A 4 -17.07 1.77 21.30
C GLU A 4 -16.06 2.89 21.09
N GLN A 5 -14.77 2.55 20.93
CA GLN A 5 -13.73 3.55 20.71
C GLN A 5 -13.71 3.90 19.23
N THR A 6 -14.05 5.15 18.91
CA THR A 6 -14.06 5.66 17.54
C THR A 6 -12.95 6.68 17.36
N PHE A 7 -12.10 6.47 16.35
CA PHE A 7 -10.99 7.35 16.01
C PHE A 7 -11.23 8.00 14.65
N LYS A 8 -11.06 9.33 14.55
CA LYS A 8 -11.14 10.02 13.27
C LYS A 8 -9.87 9.73 12.45
N THR A 9 -10.06 9.27 11.22
CA THR A 9 -8.99 9.04 10.24
C THR A 9 -9.03 10.11 9.15
N LYS A 10 -8.00 10.17 8.29
CA LYS A 10 -7.96 11.12 7.16
C LYS A 10 -9.11 10.92 6.17
N THR A 11 -9.65 9.70 6.08
CA THR A 11 -10.63 9.28 5.09
C THR A 11 -11.99 8.89 5.69
N GLY A 12 -12.21 9.11 6.98
CA GLY A 12 -13.43 8.69 7.69
C GLY A 12 -13.17 8.36 9.17
N PHE A 13 -13.68 7.24 9.66
CA PHE A 13 -13.57 6.81 11.05
C PHE A 13 -13.07 5.36 11.18
N CYS A 14 -12.38 5.08 12.28
CA CYS A 14 -12.00 3.73 12.69
C CYS A 14 -12.80 3.39 13.95
N HIS A 15 -13.70 2.41 13.84
CA HIS A 15 -14.49 1.90 14.94
C HIS A 15 -13.85 0.62 15.47
N ILE A 16 -13.43 0.67 16.72
CA ILE A 16 -12.87 -0.49 17.42
C ILE A 16 -14.00 -1.16 18.20
N LEU A 17 -14.66 -2.14 17.58
CA LEU A 17 -15.67 -2.97 18.23
C LEU A 17 -15.01 -4.13 18.98
N THR A 18 -15.78 -4.81 19.83
CA THR A 18 -15.29 -5.93 20.66
C THR A 18 -14.74 -7.08 19.82
N ASP A 19 -15.34 -7.34 18.65
CA ASP A 19 -15.03 -8.53 17.83
C ASP A 19 -14.31 -8.17 16.52
N LYS A 20 -14.43 -6.92 16.06
CA LYS A 20 -13.89 -6.46 14.78
C LYS A 20 -13.45 -5.00 14.83
N ILE A 21 -12.52 -4.64 13.96
CA ILE A 21 -12.11 -3.28 13.67
C ILE A 21 -12.73 -2.91 12.32
N VAL A 22 -13.50 -1.83 12.28
CA VAL A 22 -14.19 -1.37 11.06
C VAL A 22 -13.69 0.02 10.70
N LEU A 23 -13.13 0.13 9.51
CA LEU A 23 -12.74 1.39 8.90
C LEU A 23 -13.90 1.90 8.04
N THR A 24 -14.73 2.76 8.60
CA THR A 24 -15.76 3.49 7.85
C THR A 24 -15.10 4.67 7.15
N ARG A 25 -15.46 4.87 5.88
CA ARG A 25 -14.99 6.00 5.12
C ARG A 25 -16.11 7.02 5.01
N ASP A 26 -15.78 8.30 5.18
CA ASP A 26 -16.76 9.38 5.22
C ASP A 26 -16.33 10.54 4.32
N GLY A 27 -17.30 11.23 3.71
CA GLY A 27 -17.11 12.29 2.72
C GLY A 27 -16.69 11.83 1.32
N ILE A 28 -16.50 12.79 0.41
CA ILE A 28 -16.18 12.58 -1.03
C ILE A 28 -14.94 11.69 -1.21
N VAL A 29 -13.91 11.91 -0.37
CA VAL A 29 -12.65 11.13 -0.39
C VAL A 29 -12.89 9.68 0.06
N GLY A 30 -13.82 9.47 0.99
CA GLY A 30 -14.19 8.15 1.48
C GLY A 30 -14.98 7.34 0.45
N ASN A 31 -15.92 8.00 -0.24
CA ASN A 31 -16.76 7.40 -1.29
C ASN A 31 -15.92 6.93 -2.50
N VAL A 32 -14.93 7.72 -2.92
CA VAL A 32 -13.99 7.34 -4.01
C VAL A 32 -13.10 6.17 -3.59
N ALA A 33 -12.69 6.11 -2.32
CA ALA A 33 -11.90 4.99 -1.81
C ALA A 33 -12.74 3.70 -1.66
N GLU A 34 -14.02 3.80 -1.32
CA GLU A 34 -14.96 2.67 -1.25
C GLU A 34 -15.25 2.06 -2.63
N LEU A 35 -15.52 2.91 -3.64
CA LEU A 35 -15.70 2.52 -5.04
C LEU A 35 -14.49 1.81 -5.66
N THR A 36 -13.32 1.92 -5.00
CA THR A 36 -12.06 1.43 -5.53
C THR A 36 -11.46 0.26 -4.73
N ASN A 37 -12.17 -0.25 -3.72
CA ASN A 37 -11.76 -1.45 -2.99
C ASN A 37 -11.59 -2.64 -3.96
N GLY A 38 -10.40 -3.25 -3.92
CA GLY A 38 -10.01 -4.40 -4.76
C GLY A 38 -9.40 -4.06 -6.14
N LYS A 39 -9.91 -3.05 -6.86
CA LYS A 39 -9.46 -2.71 -8.23
C LYS A 39 -8.49 -1.52 -8.34
N SER A 40 -8.45 -0.59 -7.37
CA SER A 40 -7.58 0.62 -7.45
C SER A 40 -6.10 0.30 -7.42
N ILE A 41 -5.70 -0.61 -6.52
CA ILE A 41 -4.29 -0.98 -6.36
C ILE A 41 -3.76 -1.55 -7.66
N TYR A 42 -4.55 -2.37 -8.37
CA TYR A 42 -4.15 -2.92 -9.67
C TYR A 42 -3.96 -1.83 -10.74
N ARG A 43 -4.82 -0.81 -10.80
CA ARG A 43 -4.63 0.32 -11.74
C ARG A 43 -3.34 1.07 -11.45
N THR A 44 -3.07 1.35 -10.19
CA THR A 44 -1.84 2.04 -9.77
C THR A 44 -0.61 1.18 -10.04
N LEU A 45 -0.64 -0.13 -9.72
CA LEU A 45 0.44 -1.07 -10.06
C LEU A 45 0.66 -1.17 -11.57
N ALA A 46 -0.40 -1.18 -12.37
CA ALA A 46 -0.29 -1.24 -13.83
C ALA A 46 0.40 0.01 -14.39
N ILE A 47 0.04 1.20 -13.92
CA ILE A 47 0.69 2.46 -14.32
C ILE A 47 2.18 2.43 -13.95
N TYR A 48 2.51 2.07 -12.71
CA TYR A 48 3.91 1.98 -12.29
C TYR A 48 4.69 0.87 -13.01
N GLY A 49 4.02 -0.23 -13.37
CA GLY A 49 4.61 -1.32 -14.16
C GLY A 49 4.94 -0.88 -15.58
N VAL A 50 4.01 -0.20 -16.26
CA VAL A 50 4.27 0.39 -17.59
C VAL A 50 5.40 1.40 -17.53
N PHE A 51 5.43 2.25 -16.50
CA PHE A 51 6.48 3.24 -16.32
C PHE A 51 7.85 2.59 -16.08
N ALA A 52 7.91 1.49 -15.32
CA ALA A 52 9.13 0.72 -15.13
C ALA A 52 9.65 0.10 -16.44
N ILE A 53 8.75 -0.47 -17.26
CA ILE A 53 9.11 -1.02 -18.59
C ILE A 53 9.65 0.09 -19.49
N PHE A 54 9.00 1.26 -19.50
CA PHE A 54 9.45 2.40 -20.29
C PHE A 54 10.86 2.86 -19.87
N MET A 55 11.14 2.93 -18.57
CA MET A 55 12.48 3.29 -18.08
C MET A 55 13.54 2.25 -18.43
N LEU A 56 13.22 0.96 -18.36
CA LEU A 56 14.15 -0.09 -18.78
C LEU A 56 14.43 -0.06 -20.28
N TYR A 57 13.41 0.26 -21.10
CA TYR A 57 13.59 0.45 -22.53
C TYR A 57 14.53 1.64 -22.83
N TYR A 58 14.34 2.76 -22.13
CA TYR A 58 15.23 3.92 -22.27
C TYR A 58 16.66 3.62 -21.79
N ALA A 59 16.81 2.86 -20.71
CA ALA A 59 18.11 2.38 -20.24
C ALA A 59 18.81 1.50 -21.30
N TYR A 60 18.06 0.64 -22.00
CA TYR A 60 18.60 -0.19 -23.08
C TYR A 60 19.08 0.65 -24.27
N GLN A 61 18.29 1.63 -24.71
CA GLN A 61 18.70 2.55 -25.78
C GLN A 61 19.95 3.34 -25.40
N SER A 62 20.00 3.82 -24.15
CA SER A 62 21.17 4.51 -23.60
C SER A 62 22.43 3.63 -23.55
N PHE A 63 22.26 2.32 -23.31
CA PHE A 63 23.35 1.35 -23.33
C PHE A 63 23.91 1.16 -24.74
N VAL A 64 23.03 1.05 -25.75
CA VAL A 64 23.41 0.97 -27.17
C VAL A 64 24.16 2.23 -27.61
N ASN A 65 23.73 3.40 -27.13
CA ASN A 65 24.37 4.69 -27.41
C ASN A 65 25.65 4.93 -26.59
N GLN A 66 26.12 3.97 -25.79
CA GLN A 66 27.29 4.06 -24.90
C GLN A 66 27.22 5.18 -23.85
N GLU A 67 26.02 5.67 -23.54
CA GLU A 67 25.79 6.65 -22.49
C GLU A 67 25.67 5.95 -21.14
N TRP A 68 26.82 5.61 -20.55
CA TRP A 68 26.91 4.82 -19.32
C TRP A 68 26.19 5.46 -18.13
N PHE A 69 26.28 6.79 -17.99
CA PHE A 69 25.64 7.52 -16.88
C PHE A 69 24.11 7.34 -16.88
N TRP A 70 23.48 7.61 -18.03
CA TRP A 70 22.03 7.49 -18.19
C TRP A 70 21.57 6.04 -18.09
N THR A 71 22.34 5.09 -18.62
CA THR A 71 22.06 3.65 -18.50
C THR A 71 21.94 3.21 -17.04
N ILE A 72 22.90 3.58 -16.20
CA ILE A 72 22.90 3.23 -14.77
C ILE A 72 21.74 3.92 -14.05
N MET A 73 21.51 5.20 -14.36
CA MET A 73 20.45 5.97 -13.71
C MET A 73 19.06 5.41 -14.01
N PHE A 74 18.71 5.24 -15.29
CA PHE A 74 17.39 4.71 -15.70
C PHE A 74 17.23 3.24 -15.34
N GLY A 75 18.29 2.43 -15.46
CA GLY A 75 18.28 1.04 -15.04
C GLY A 75 18.02 0.88 -13.54
N GLY A 76 18.70 1.67 -12.70
CA GLY A 76 18.51 1.67 -11.26
C GLY A 76 17.09 2.08 -10.85
N ILE A 77 16.55 3.14 -11.46
CA ILE A 77 15.17 3.59 -11.17
C ILE A 77 14.15 2.53 -11.64
N GLY A 78 14.34 1.93 -12.80
CA GLY A 78 13.46 0.87 -13.33
C GLY A 78 13.39 -0.34 -12.39
N ILE A 79 14.54 -0.83 -11.92
CA ILE A 79 14.62 -1.94 -10.95
C ILE A 79 13.95 -1.56 -9.63
N TYR A 80 14.21 -0.35 -9.13
CA TYR A 80 13.60 0.15 -7.90
C TYR A 80 12.07 0.21 -7.98
N LEU A 81 11.52 0.64 -9.12
CA LEU A 81 10.08 0.66 -9.34
C LEU A 81 9.47 -0.74 -9.35
N ILE A 82 10.11 -1.70 -10.04
CA ILE A 82 9.66 -3.10 -10.06
C ILE A 82 9.60 -3.67 -8.64
N TYR A 83 10.65 -3.44 -7.84
CA TYR A 83 10.69 -3.89 -6.45
C TYR A 83 9.51 -3.32 -5.63
N ASN A 84 9.20 -2.03 -5.78
CA ASN A 84 8.08 -1.40 -5.08
C ASN A 84 6.72 -1.91 -5.56
N VAL A 85 6.56 -2.19 -6.86
CA VAL A 85 5.33 -2.79 -7.41
C VAL A 85 5.08 -4.16 -6.79
N ILE A 86 6.10 -5.03 -6.73
CA ILE A 86 6.00 -6.36 -6.11
C ILE A 86 5.64 -6.22 -4.63
N LYS A 87 6.36 -5.35 -3.90
CA LYS A 87 6.10 -5.10 -2.48
C LYS A 87 4.68 -4.57 -2.24
N SER A 88 4.19 -3.67 -3.10
CA SER A 88 2.87 -3.06 -2.97
C SER A 88 1.73 -4.03 -3.25
N SER A 89 1.95 -5.05 -4.09
CA SER A 89 0.96 -6.10 -4.39
C SER A 89 0.57 -6.94 -3.16
N ASN A 90 1.47 -7.00 -2.18
CA ASN A 90 1.26 -7.75 -0.95
C ASN A 90 0.40 -7.01 0.08
N TYR A 91 0.10 -5.73 -0.10
CA TYR A 91 -0.76 -5.01 0.84
C TYR A 91 -2.24 -5.23 0.53
N SER A 92 -3.02 -5.52 1.57
CA SER A 92 -4.49 -5.65 1.49
C SER A 92 -5.19 -4.38 1.96
N ALA A 93 -6.25 -3.98 1.26
CA ALA A 93 -7.07 -2.81 1.57
C ALA A 93 -8.44 -3.22 2.12
N THR A 94 -8.50 -4.21 3.01
CA THR A 94 -9.76 -4.65 3.60
C THR A 94 -10.25 -3.66 4.65
N PRO A 95 -11.48 -3.14 4.54
CA PRO A 95 -12.03 -2.17 5.49
C PRO A 95 -12.49 -2.80 6.82
N ILE A 96 -12.61 -4.14 6.87
CA ILE A 96 -13.07 -4.87 8.05
C ILE A 96 -11.99 -5.88 8.43
N ILE A 97 -11.54 -5.84 9.68
CA ILE A 97 -10.55 -6.75 10.25
C ILE A 97 -11.17 -7.41 11.47
N GLU A 98 -11.39 -8.71 11.43
CA GLU A 98 -11.84 -9.48 12.59
C GLU A 98 -10.69 -9.65 13.60
N ARG A 99 -10.96 -9.42 14.89
CA ARG A 99 -9.91 -9.52 15.91
C ARG A 99 -9.33 -10.93 16.05
N ASN A 100 -10.17 -11.95 15.84
CA ASN A 100 -9.77 -13.36 15.92
C ASN A 100 -8.78 -13.78 14.81
N LYS A 101 -8.62 -12.95 13.76
CA LYS A 101 -7.71 -13.20 12.64
C LYS A 101 -6.42 -12.37 12.72
N ILE A 102 -6.25 -11.53 13.76
CA ILE A 102 -5.04 -10.74 13.96
C ILE A 102 -3.94 -11.64 14.52
N LYS A 103 -2.82 -11.76 13.80
CA LYS A 103 -1.68 -12.57 14.23
C LYS A 103 -0.60 -11.75 14.93
N ASN A 104 -0.31 -10.57 14.41
CA ASN A 104 0.77 -9.73 14.94
C ASN A 104 0.43 -8.25 14.82
N VAL A 105 0.90 -7.47 15.80
CA VAL A 105 0.79 -6.01 15.82
C VAL A 105 2.16 -5.45 16.11
N GLU A 106 2.76 -4.81 15.10
CA GLU A 106 4.06 -4.16 15.24
C GLU A 106 3.90 -2.64 15.22
N PHE A 107 4.48 -1.95 16.21
CA PHE A 107 4.57 -0.50 16.19
C PHE A 107 5.82 -0.06 15.42
N LYS A 108 5.62 0.68 14.32
CA LYS A 108 6.72 1.31 13.59
C LYS A 108 6.82 2.78 14.02
N PRO A 109 7.88 3.16 14.76
CA PRO A 109 8.07 4.55 15.18
C PRO A 109 8.33 5.45 13.97
N ALA A 110 7.92 6.71 14.09
CA ALA A 110 8.15 7.74 13.10
C ALA A 110 9.66 7.99 12.94
N LYS A 111 10.14 8.12 11.71
CA LYS A 111 11.48 8.68 11.45
C LYS A 111 11.34 10.17 11.20
N LYS A 112 12.11 10.97 11.94
CA LYS A 112 12.09 12.44 11.85
C LYS A 112 12.18 12.87 10.37
N PHE A 113 11.24 13.71 9.93
CA PHE A 113 11.08 14.23 8.56
C PHE A 113 10.71 13.27 7.43
N LEU A 114 10.72 11.95 7.62
CA LEU A 114 10.51 10.99 6.52
C LEU A 114 9.15 10.27 6.60
N THR A 115 8.74 9.84 7.79
CA THR A 115 7.54 9.00 7.93
C THR A 115 6.78 9.30 9.22
N ARG A 116 5.46 9.18 9.16
CA ARG A 116 4.61 9.17 10.36
C ARG A 116 4.69 7.80 11.05
N SER A 117 4.42 7.75 12.35
CA SER A 117 4.30 6.49 13.08
C SER A 117 3.03 5.78 12.64
N TYR A 118 3.12 4.46 12.54
CA TYR A 118 1.97 3.62 12.21
C TYR A 118 2.08 2.27 12.89
N PHE A 119 0.92 1.65 13.13
CA PHE A 119 0.84 0.27 13.55
C PHE A 119 0.69 -0.60 12.30
N LYS A 120 1.54 -1.60 12.16
CA LYS A 120 1.40 -2.66 11.16
C LYS A 120 0.65 -3.80 11.82
N VAL A 121 -0.54 -4.10 11.33
CA VAL A 121 -1.36 -5.21 11.80
C VAL A 121 -1.36 -6.26 10.72
N ASP A 122 -0.78 -7.42 11.02
CA ASP A 122 -0.78 -8.57 10.11
C ASP A 122 -1.96 -9.46 10.50
N PHE A 123 -2.88 -9.69 9.56
CA PHE A 123 -4.10 -10.48 9.78
C PHE A 123 -4.33 -11.50 8.66
N GLU A 124 -4.96 -12.62 8.99
CA GLU A 124 -5.35 -13.61 7.97
C GLU A 124 -6.60 -13.15 7.23
N GLN A 125 -6.48 -13.04 5.90
CA GLN A 125 -7.63 -12.82 5.04
C GLN A 125 -8.33 -14.17 4.77
N ILE A 126 -9.65 -14.14 4.54
CA ILE A 126 -10.52 -15.32 4.32
C ILE A 126 -10.02 -16.24 3.19
N ASP A 127 -9.15 -15.73 2.31
CA ASP A 127 -8.57 -16.43 1.15
C ASP A 127 -7.24 -17.16 1.46
N GLY A 128 -6.93 -17.42 2.74
CA GLY A 128 -5.78 -18.23 3.18
C GLY A 128 -4.40 -17.61 2.97
N LYS A 129 -4.32 -16.35 2.51
CA LYS A 129 -3.05 -15.62 2.35
C LYS A 129 -2.84 -14.65 3.51
N ILE A 130 -1.70 -14.78 4.18
CA ILE A 130 -1.18 -13.80 5.14
C ILE A 130 -0.66 -12.62 4.31
N LYS A 131 -1.26 -11.43 4.48
CA LYS A 131 -0.88 -10.19 3.79
C LYS A 131 -0.71 -9.06 4.79
#